data_AF-A0A6M4MEP3-F1
#
_entry.id   AF-A0A6M4MEP3-F1
#
_cell.length_a   1.000
_cell.length_b   1.000
_cell.length_c   1.000
_cell.angle_alpha   90.00
_cell.angle_beta   90.00
_cell.angle_gamma   90.00
#
_symmetry.space_group_name_H-M   'P 1'
#
loop_
_entity.id
_entity.type
_entity.pdbx_description
1 polymer ?
#
loop_
_entity_poly.entity_id
_entity_poly.type
_entity_poly.pdbx_seq_one_letter_code
_entity_poly.pdbx_strand_id
1 'polypeptide(L)'
;MSYQRLKQGFGEHGDDVDEFIKFSLSVQNRRKSRAGHSFENHIEEILIRNSLNFIRGGKTEGKQTPDFLFPGQEAYYDQNFPDGRLRVLAAKTSCKERWRQVLAEANRVSLKHLMTLEPAISVDQTTQMKDMGLQLIVPTVIQRTYTSSQRDYLISFGTFIKETKDLYR
;
A
#
# COMPACT_ATOMS: atom_id res chain seq x y z
N MET A 1 -8.28 22.26 18.04
CA MET A 1 -8.74 21.00 18.66
C MET A 1 -7.64 20.26 19.43
N SER A 2 -6.67 19.56 18.81
CA SER A 2 -5.74 18.70 19.56
C SER A 2 -4.84 19.43 20.58
N TYR A 3 -4.39 20.64 20.26
CA TYR A 3 -3.53 21.46 21.13
C TYR A 3 -4.28 22.03 22.35
N GLN A 4 -5.58 22.31 22.22
CA GLN A 4 -6.40 22.80 23.33
C GLN A 4 -6.66 21.71 24.35
N ARG A 5 -6.86 20.45 23.92
CA ARG A 5 -7.06 19.33 24.85
C ARG A 5 -5.81 19.06 25.68
N LEU A 6 -4.62 19.13 25.07
CA LEU A 6 -3.35 18.99 25.79
C LEU A 6 -3.16 20.04 26.90
N LYS A 7 -3.65 21.28 26.70
CA LYS A 7 -3.58 22.34 27.72
C LYS A 7 -4.58 22.15 28.86
N GLN A 8 -5.69 21.48 28.61
CA GLN A 8 -6.73 21.25 29.62
C GLN A 8 -6.40 20.09 30.57
N GLY A 9 -5.47 19.21 30.21
CA GLY A 9 -5.20 17.98 30.96
C GLY A 9 -6.20 16.86 30.67
N PHE A 10 -6.08 15.77 31.40
CA PHE A 10 -6.88 14.54 31.25
C PHE A 10 -7.46 14.16 32.62
N GLY A 11 -8.77 13.96 32.70
CA GLY A 11 -9.49 13.85 33.97
C GLY A 11 -9.75 15.20 34.64
N GLU A 12 -10.50 15.18 35.75
CA GLU A 12 -10.87 16.38 36.53
C GLU A 12 -9.66 17.04 37.22
N HIS A 13 -8.63 16.25 37.56
CA HIS A 13 -7.41 16.71 38.23
C HIS A 13 -6.13 16.52 37.42
N GLY A 14 -6.22 16.09 36.16
CA GLY A 14 -5.04 15.88 35.31
C GLY A 14 -4.35 14.52 35.47
N ASP A 15 -4.95 13.58 36.18
CA ASP A 15 -4.41 12.28 36.57
C ASP A 15 -5.06 11.08 35.83
N ASP A 16 -6.00 11.32 34.92
CA ASP A 16 -6.62 10.24 34.13
C ASP A 16 -5.70 9.77 32.99
N VAL A 17 -4.91 8.74 33.30
CA VAL A 17 -4.00 8.09 32.37
C VAL A 17 -4.76 7.43 31.21
N ASP A 18 -5.92 6.83 31.46
CA ASP A 18 -6.67 6.13 30.43
C ASP A 18 -7.22 7.09 29.38
N GLU A 19 -7.70 8.25 29.82
CA GLU A 19 -8.14 9.30 28.92
C GLU A 19 -6.97 9.86 28.08
N PHE A 20 -5.80 10.04 28.69
CA PHE A 20 -4.58 10.42 27.97
C PHE A 20 -4.21 9.39 26.89
N ILE A 21 -4.18 8.10 27.22
CA ILE A 21 -3.82 7.04 26.28
C ILE A 21 -4.81 6.98 25.11
N LYS A 22 -6.12 7.05 25.38
CA LYS A 22 -7.17 7.10 24.34
C LYS A 22 -6.96 8.28 23.40
N PHE A 23 -6.73 9.47 23.94
CA PHE A 23 -6.47 10.66 23.14
C PHE A 23 -5.19 10.52 22.31
N SER A 24 -4.09 10.08 22.91
CA SER A 24 -2.80 9.88 22.22
C SER A 24 -2.93 8.91 21.04
N LEU A 25 -3.58 7.76 21.26
CA LEU A 25 -3.86 6.78 20.20
C LEU A 25 -4.71 7.39 19.08
N SER A 26 -5.73 8.19 19.41
CA SER A 26 -6.57 8.86 18.41
C SER A 26 -5.77 9.80 17.51
N VAL A 27 -4.85 10.58 18.09
CA VAL A 27 -3.99 11.53 17.35
C VAL A 27 -3.01 10.78 16.46
N GLN A 28 -2.37 9.72 16.97
CA GLN A 28 -1.46 8.89 16.19
C GLN A 28 -2.17 8.20 15.02
N ASN A 29 -3.36 7.62 15.26
CA ASN A 29 -4.13 6.94 14.22
C ASN A 29 -4.59 7.90 13.12
N ARG A 30 -4.98 9.13 13.49
CA ARG A 30 -5.31 10.19 12.50
C ARG A 30 -4.11 10.55 11.62
N ARG A 31 -2.91 10.69 12.21
CA ARG A 31 -1.69 10.96 11.44
C ARG A 31 -1.35 9.80 10.49
N LYS A 32 -1.46 8.56 10.95
CA LYS A 32 -1.24 7.35 10.13
C LYS A 32 -2.22 7.28 8.95
N SER A 33 -3.51 7.51 9.19
CA SER A 33 -4.53 7.53 8.13
C SER A 33 -4.24 8.63 7.10
N ARG A 34 -3.93 9.86 7.54
CA ARG A 34 -3.59 10.96 6.61
C ARG A 34 -2.35 10.66 5.77
N ALA A 35 -1.32 10.07 6.36
CA ALA A 35 -0.11 9.68 5.63
C ALA A 35 -0.42 8.61 4.57
N GLY A 36 -1.24 7.62 4.91
CA GLY A 36 -1.72 6.60 3.96
C GLY A 36 -2.46 7.23 2.77
N HIS A 37 -3.49 8.04 3.04
CA HIS A 37 -4.25 8.71 1.98
C HIS A 37 -3.39 9.63 1.11
N SER A 38 -2.47 10.38 1.71
CA SER A 38 -1.55 11.22 0.94
C SER A 38 -0.67 10.40 0.01
N PHE A 39 -0.23 9.22 0.46
CA PHE A 39 0.60 8.33 -0.35
C PHE A 39 -0.18 7.74 -1.53
N GLU A 40 -1.38 7.23 -1.28
CA GLU A 40 -2.29 6.76 -2.33
C GLU A 40 -2.60 7.87 -3.34
N ASN A 41 -2.89 9.10 -2.90
CA ASN A 41 -3.16 10.22 -3.80
C ASN A 41 -1.99 10.54 -4.73
N HIS A 42 -0.75 10.46 -4.23
CA HIS A 42 0.43 10.66 -5.08
C HIS A 42 0.63 9.53 -6.08
N ILE A 43 0.37 8.27 -5.68
CA ILE A 43 0.40 7.13 -6.59
C ILE A 43 -0.62 7.34 -7.70
N GLU A 44 -1.87 7.65 -7.34
CA GLU A 44 -2.96 7.91 -8.27
C GLU A 44 -2.60 8.98 -9.31
N GLU A 45 -2.12 10.14 -8.86
CA GLU A 45 -1.72 11.24 -9.75
C GLU A 45 -0.61 10.81 -10.73
N ILE A 46 0.37 10.04 -10.27
CA ILE A 46 1.46 9.55 -11.14
C ILE A 46 0.92 8.54 -12.16
N LEU A 47 0.00 7.65 -11.76
CA LEU A 47 -0.64 6.69 -12.67
C LEU A 47 -1.46 7.41 -13.75
N ILE A 48 -2.23 8.44 -13.35
CA ILE A 48 -3.02 9.29 -14.26
C ILE A 48 -2.12 10.01 -15.27
N ARG A 49 -1.03 10.64 -14.79
CA ARG A 49 -0.05 11.31 -15.68
C ARG A 49 0.65 10.36 -16.63
N ASN A 50 0.65 9.07 -16.31
CA ASN A 50 1.16 8.02 -17.18
C ASN A 50 0.08 7.40 -18.07
N SER A 51 -1.17 7.87 -18.05
CA SER A 51 -2.27 7.35 -18.87
C SER A 51 -2.50 5.84 -18.69
N LEU A 52 -2.38 5.35 -17.45
CA LEU A 52 -2.76 3.98 -17.11
C LEU A 52 -4.26 3.90 -16.89
N ASN A 53 -4.88 2.83 -17.40
CA ASN A 53 -6.26 2.47 -17.05
C ASN A 53 -6.26 1.74 -15.71
N PHE A 54 -7.00 2.25 -14.74
CA PHE A 54 -7.16 1.63 -13.43
C PHE A 54 -8.44 2.13 -12.74
N ILE A 55 -8.81 1.44 -11.67
CA ILE A 55 -9.79 1.92 -10.70
C ILE A 55 -9.15 1.96 -9.31
N ARG A 56 -9.35 3.07 -8.59
CA ARG A 56 -8.98 3.18 -7.17
C ARG A 56 -10.08 2.59 -6.32
N GLY A 57 -9.73 1.72 -5.37
CA GLY A 57 -10.70 1.09 -4.48
C GLY A 57 -11.76 0.25 -5.22
N GLY A 58 -11.37 -0.44 -6.29
CA GLY A 58 -12.26 -1.36 -7.00
C GLY A 58 -12.62 -2.57 -6.13
N LYS A 59 -13.89 -2.97 -6.12
CA LYS A 59 -14.32 -4.14 -5.34
C LYS A 59 -13.94 -5.43 -6.05
N THR A 60 -13.45 -6.40 -5.29
CA THR A 60 -13.17 -7.76 -5.74
C THR A 60 -14.01 -8.76 -4.93
N GLU A 61 -13.67 -10.05 -4.94
CA GLU A 61 -14.40 -11.07 -4.19
C GLU A 61 -14.46 -10.75 -2.69
N GLY A 62 -15.54 -11.18 -2.03
CA GLY A 62 -15.66 -11.02 -0.57
C GLY A 62 -15.71 -9.57 -0.07
N LYS A 63 -16.01 -8.59 -0.95
CA LYS A 63 -15.99 -7.14 -0.66
C LYS A 63 -14.59 -6.60 -0.34
N GLN A 64 -13.54 -7.34 -0.68
CA GLN A 64 -12.18 -6.83 -0.61
C GLN A 64 -12.01 -5.68 -1.60
N THR A 65 -11.11 -4.76 -1.27
CA THR A 65 -10.98 -3.49 -1.98
C THR A 65 -9.50 -3.13 -2.05
N PRO A 66 -8.75 -3.66 -3.04
CA PRO A 66 -7.39 -3.24 -3.29
C PRO A 66 -7.32 -1.75 -3.56
N ASP A 67 -6.19 -1.13 -3.17
CA ASP A 67 -6.00 0.32 -3.34
C ASP A 67 -6.10 0.71 -4.83
N PHE A 68 -5.48 -0.07 -5.73
CA PHE A 68 -5.60 0.09 -7.18
C PHE A 68 -5.73 -1.25 -7.90
N LEU A 69 -6.62 -1.30 -8.90
CA LEU A 69 -6.90 -2.45 -9.74
C LEU A 69 -6.81 -2.08 -11.22
N PHE A 70 -6.07 -2.87 -12.00
CA PHE A 70 -5.78 -2.61 -13.42
C PHE A 70 -6.28 -3.76 -14.30
N PRO A 71 -6.85 -3.48 -15.49
CA PRO A 71 -7.10 -2.14 -16.03
C PRO A 71 -8.36 -1.47 -15.43
N GLY A 72 -9.11 -2.20 -14.63
CA GLY A 72 -10.36 -1.73 -14.02
C GLY A 72 -11.19 -2.89 -13.50
N GLN A 73 -12.32 -2.55 -12.86
CA GLN A 73 -13.19 -3.55 -12.25
C GLN A 73 -13.93 -4.42 -13.29
N GLU A 74 -14.32 -3.85 -14.44
CA GLU A 74 -15.01 -4.60 -15.50
C GLU A 74 -14.16 -5.76 -16.03
N ALA A 75 -12.90 -5.48 -16.37
CA ALA A 75 -11.94 -6.50 -16.80
C ALA A 75 -11.67 -7.55 -15.70
N TYR A 76 -11.69 -7.14 -14.43
CA TYR A 76 -11.53 -8.06 -13.31
C TYR A 76 -12.71 -9.03 -13.14
N TYR A 77 -13.92 -8.68 -13.56
CA TYR A 77 -15.08 -9.58 -13.48
C TYR A 77 -15.36 -10.34 -14.78
N ASP A 78 -14.78 -9.89 -15.91
CA ASP A 78 -14.86 -10.61 -17.19
C ASP A 78 -14.00 -11.88 -17.16
N GLN A 79 -14.66 -13.04 -17.19
CA GLN A 79 -14.01 -14.36 -17.20
C GLN A 79 -13.22 -14.63 -18.48
N ASN A 80 -13.49 -13.91 -19.56
CA ASN A 80 -12.74 -14.02 -20.81
C ASN A 80 -11.51 -13.11 -20.82
N PHE A 81 -11.41 -12.16 -19.87
CA PHE A 81 -10.24 -11.32 -19.74
C PHE A 81 -9.06 -12.13 -19.19
N PRO A 82 -7.86 -12.09 -19.80
CA PRO A 82 -6.74 -12.91 -19.33
C PRO A 82 -6.22 -12.50 -17.95
N ASP A 83 -6.17 -13.44 -17.00
CA ASP A 83 -5.67 -13.21 -15.64
C ASP A 83 -4.25 -12.63 -15.62
N GLY A 84 -3.38 -13.08 -16.54
CA GLY A 84 -2.01 -12.58 -16.68
C GLY A 84 -1.91 -11.10 -17.05
N ARG A 85 -3.01 -10.46 -17.46
CA ARG A 85 -3.10 -9.03 -17.76
C ARG A 85 -3.75 -8.23 -16.63
N LEU A 86 -4.24 -8.87 -15.56
CA LEU A 86 -4.72 -8.18 -14.38
C LEU A 86 -3.55 -7.80 -13.46
N ARG A 87 -3.64 -6.64 -12.81
CA ARG A 87 -2.69 -6.21 -11.77
C ARG A 87 -3.44 -5.60 -10.61
N VAL A 88 -2.91 -5.79 -9.41
CA VAL A 88 -3.32 -5.05 -8.20
C VAL A 88 -2.09 -4.40 -7.58
N LEU A 89 -2.27 -3.19 -7.08
CA LEU A 89 -1.26 -2.43 -6.38
C LEU A 89 -1.83 -1.96 -5.05
N ALA A 90 -1.22 -2.41 -3.96
CA ALA A 90 -1.45 -1.89 -2.62
C ALA A 90 -0.42 -0.78 -2.30
N ALA A 91 -0.83 0.20 -1.49
CA ALA A 91 0.00 1.28 -1.01
C ALA A 91 0.09 1.21 0.52
N LYS A 92 1.31 1.02 1.06
CA LYS A 92 1.54 1.09 2.51
C LYS A 92 2.75 1.96 2.78
N THR A 93 2.60 3.01 3.58
CA THR A 93 3.76 3.83 3.99
C THR A 93 4.74 3.03 4.86
N SER A 94 4.25 2.01 5.58
CA SER A 94 5.04 1.03 6.34
C SER A 94 4.32 -0.33 6.33
N CYS A 95 5.07 -1.38 6.04
CA CYS A 95 4.61 -2.75 5.83
C CYS A 95 4.41 -3.49 7.15
N LYS A 96 5.40 -3.48 8.05
CA LYS A 96 5.43 -4.26 9.32
C LYS A 96 4.81 -5.65 9.13
N GLU A 97 3.79 -6.05 9.89
CA GLU A 97 3.07 -7.32 9.64
C GLU A 97 1.85 -7.18 8.71
N ARG A 98 1.46 -5.96 8.34
CA ARG A 98 0.19 -5.70 7.64
C ARG A 98 0.25 -5.98 6.15
N TRP A 99 1.43 -6.19 5.57
CA TRP A 99 1.56 -6.54 4.15
C TRP A 99 0.83 -7.84 3.79
N ARG A 100 0.67 -8.77 4.74
CA ARG A 100 -0.05 -10.03 4.52
C ARG A 100 -1.51 -9.83 4.13
N GLN A 101 -2.12 -8.70 4.53
CA GLN A 101 -3.49 -8.35 4.16
C GLN A 101 -3.65 -8.22 2.64
N VAL A 102 -2.60 -7.79 1.93
CA VAL A 102 -2.60 -7.63 0.47
C VAL A 102 -2.75 -8.96 -0.25
N LEU A 103 -2.23 -10.04 0.32
CA LEU A 103 -2.25 -11.37 -0.30
C LEU A 103 -3.66 -11.96 -0.38
N ALA A 104 -4.54 -11.56 0.54
CA ALA A 104 -5.90 -12.03 0.59
C ALA A 104 -6.76 -11.40 -0.52
N GLU A 105 -6.33 -10.30 -1.13
CA GLU A 105 -7.09 -9.53 -2.10
C GLU A 105 -6.92 -10.05 -3.53
N ALA A 106 -8.01 -9.97 -4.30
CA ALA A 106 -8.04 -10.17 -5.76
C ALA A 106 -7.50 -11.55 -6.21
N ASN A 107 -8.28 -12.60 -5.97
CA ASN A 107 -7.88 -13.99 -6.17
C ASN A 107 -7.39 -14.31 -7.59
N ARG A 108 -7.93 -13.63 -8.62
CA ARG A 108 -7.51 -13.82 -10.02
C ARG A 108 -6.08 -13.34 -10.30
N VAL A 109 -5.53 -12.45 -9.47
CA VAL A 109 -4.20 -11.88 -9.66
C VAL A 109 -3.20 -12.70 -8.85
N SER A 110 -2.42 -13.57 -9.47
CA SER A 110 -1.44 -14.41 -8.75
C SER A 110 -0.30 -13.59 -8.13
N LEU A 111 0.30 -12.68 -8.92
CA LEU A 111 1.37 -11.77 -8.49
C LEU A 111 0.80 -10.41 -8.05
N LYS A 112 0.81 -10.16 -6.73
CA LYS A 112 0.35 -8.89 -6.15
C LYS A 112 1.50 -7.88 -6.11
N HIS A 113 1.20 -6.59 -6.12
CA HIS A 113 2.21 -5.55 -5.99
C HIS A 113 1.97 -4.72 -4.73
N LEU A 114 3.04 -4.39 -4.01
CA LEU A 114 2.98 -3.52 -2.84
C LEU A 114 3.99 -2.39 -2.99
N MET A 115 3.52 -1.15 -3.05
CA MET A 115 4.37 0.03 -2.99
C MET A 115 4.56 0.49 -1.53
N THR A 116 5.81 0.75 -1.16
CA THR A 116 6.16 1.24 0.18
C THR A 116 7.23 2.32 0.18
N LEU A 117 7.22 3.13 1.25
CA LEU A 117 8.25 4.11 1.59
C LEU A 117 9.09 3.67 2.80
N GLU A 118 8.88 2.45 3.30
CA GLU A 118 9.62 1.93 4.45
C GLU A 118 11.07 1.62 4.09
N PRO A 119 12.06 2.25 4.75
CA PRO A 119 13.45 1.90 4.54
C PRO A 119 13.81 0.59 5.25
N ALA A 120 14.76 -0.15 4.68
CA ALA A 120 15.44 -1.28 5.32
C ALA A 120 14.50 -2.34 5.94
N ILE A 121 13.48 -2.78 5.19
CA ILE A 121 12.71 -3.98 5.56
C ILE A 121 13.68 -5.17 5.67
N SER A 122 13.51 -6.03 6.68
CA SER A 122 14.42 -7.15 6.92
C SER A 122 14.47 -8.12 5.74
N VAL A 123 15.62 -8.79 5.57
CA VAL A 123 15.82 -9.81 4.51
C VAL A 123 14.77 -10.90 4.64
N ASP A 124 14.57 -11.44 5.85
CA ASP A 124 13.58 -12.48 6.13
C ASP A 124 12.17 -12.07 5.68
N GLN A 125 11.77 -10.82 5.97
CA GLN A 125 10.47 -10.33 5.56
C GLN A 125 10.36 -10.18 4.04
N THR A 126 11.37 -9.64 3.36
CA THR A 126 11.36 -9.53 1.89
C THR A 126 11.38 -10.90 1.20
N THR A 127 12.07 -11.89 1.78
CA THR A 127 12.06 -13.28 1.29
C THR A 127 10.65 -13.86 1.41
N GLN A 128 9.99 -13.72 2.56
CA GLN A 128 8.61 -14.15 2.73
C GLN A 128 7.65 -13.47 1.74
N MET A 129 7.83 -12.16 1.51
CA MET A 129 7.03 -11.43 0.51
C MET A 129 7.20 -12.05 -0.89
N LYS A 130 8.45 -12.29 -1.30
CA LYS A 130 8.78 -12.92 -2.59
C LYS A 130 8.18 -14.31 -2.71
N ASP A 131 8.38 -15.16 -1.70
CA ASP A 131 7.91 -16.55 -1.69
C ASP A 131 6.37 -16.65 -1.73
N MET A 132 5.68 -15.65 -1.18
CA MET A 132 4.22 -15.56 -1.19
C MET A 132 3.64 -14.86 -2.43
N GLY A 133 4.47 -14.56 -3.45
CA GLY A 133 3.99 -13.96 -4.70
C GLY A 133 3.60 -12.48 -4.55
N LEU A 134 4.23 -11.76 -3.62
CA LEU A 134 4.17 -10.31 -3.55
C LEU A 134 5.39 -9.74 -4.27
N GLN A 135 5.22 -8.71 -5.08
CA GLN A 135 6.28 -7.92 -5.70
C GLN A 135 6.41 -6.59 -4.95
N LEU A 136 7.57 -6.35 -4.33
CA LEU A 136 7.81 -5.13 -3.59
C LEU A 136 8.28 -4.00 -4.53
N ILE A 137 7.58 -2.87 -4.49
CA ILE A 137 7.86 -1.66 -5.25
C ILE A 137 8.38 -0.59 -4.28
N VAL A 138 9.61 -0.14 -4.51
CA VAL A 138 10.26 0.85 -3.64
C VAL A 138 10.88 1.94 -4.52
N PRO A 139 10.68 3.23 -4.21
CA PRO A 139 11.36 4.32 -4.92
C PRO A 139 12.88 4.12 -4.91
N THR A 140 13.54 4.34 -6.05
CA THR A 140 14.97 4.05 -6.26
C THR A 140 15.89 4.69 -5.22
N VAL A 141 15.53 5.87 -4.71
CA VAL A 141 16.30 6.56 -3.65
C VAL A 141 16.27 5.76 -2.33
N ILE A 142 15.13 5.16 -1.98
CA ILE A 142 14.93 4.36 -0.76
C ILE A 142 15.52 2.96 -0.92
N GLN A 143 15.56 2.39 -2.14
CA GLN A 143 16.19 1.09 -2.38
C GLN A 143 17.65 1.02 -1.89
N ARG A 144 18.35 2.16 -1.79
CA ARG A 144 19.71 2.24 -1.25
C ARG A 144 19.83 1.80 0.22
N THR A 145 18.73 1.77 0.96
CA THR A 145 18.70 1.29 2.35
C THR A 145 18.61 -0.24 2.47
N TYR A 146 18.40 -0.94 1.36
CA TYR A 146 18.27 -2.40 1.31
C TYR A 146 19.61 -3.05 0.95
N THR A 147 19.77 -4.33 1.26
CA THR A 147 20.97 -5.09 0.87
C THR A 147 21.03 -5.26 -0.65
N SER A 148 22.21 -5.57 -1.18
CA SER A 148 22.36 -5.84 -2.61
C SER A 148 21.47 -6.99 -3.09
N SER A 149 21.38 -8.09 -2.32
CA SER A 149 20.53 -9.24 -2.67
C SER A 149 19.04 -8.91 -2.67
N GLN A 150 18.58 -8.04 -1.76
CA GLN A 150 17.19 -7.58 -1.77
C GLN A 150 16.89 -6.73 -3.00
N ARG A 151 17.82 -5.85 -3.40
CA ARG A 151 17.62 -4.94 -4.55
C ARG A 151 17.36 -5.67 -5.87
N ASP A 152 17.86 -6.90 -6.03
CA ASP A 152 17.58 -7.73 -7.22
C ASP A 152 16.10 -8.15 -7.32
N TYR A 153 15.39 -8.18 -6.19
CA TYR A 153 13.96 -8.48 -6.12
C TYR A 153 13.09 -7.20 -6.16
N LEU A 154 13.60 -6.05 -5.71
CA LEU A 154 12.83 -4.81 -5.73
C LEU A 154 12.68 -4.27 -7.15
N ILE A 155 11.50 -3.72 -7.45
CA ILE A 155 11.31 -2.93 -8.67
C ILE A 155 11.04 -1.46 -8.34
N SER A 156 11.39 -0.58 -9.27
CA SER A 156 11.03 0.83 -9.18
C SER A 156 9.57 1.03 -9.57
N PHE A 157 8.96 2.14 -9.14
CA PHE A 157 7.61 2.47 -9.59
C PHE A 157 7.54 2.72 -11.10
N GLY A 158 8.60 3.28 -11.70
CA GLY A 158 8.70 3.44 -13.15
C GLY A 158 8.72 2.10 -13.90
N THR A 159 9.38 1.08 -13.33
CA THR A 159 9.37 -0.29 -13.85
C THR A 159 7.96 -0.87 -13.86
N PHE A 160 7.26 -0.78 -12.72
CA PHE A 160 5.86 -1.23 -12.61
C PHE A 160 4.95 -0.55 -13.63
N ILE A 161 5.07 0.77 -13.79
CA ILE A 161 4.28 1.55 -14.77
C ILE A 161 4.56 1.05 -16.20
N LYS A 162 5.83 0.85 -16.55
CA LYS A 162 6.23 0.37 -17.88
C LYS A 162 5.66 -1.04 -18.13
N GLU A 163 5.90 -1.98 -17.23
CA GLU A 163 5.40 -3.35 -17.34
C GLU A 163 3.88 -3.38 -17.47
N THR A 164 3.18 -2.57 -16.67
CA THR A 164 1.71 -2.49 -16.74
C THR A 164 1.23 -1.94 -18.07
N LYS A 165 1.91 -0.93 -18.65
CA LYS A 165 1.58 -0.42 -19.99
C LYS A 165 1.79 -1.47 -21.08
N ASP A 166 2.88 -2.22 -20.98
CA ASP A 166 3.26 -3.21 -21.98
C ASP A 166 2.26 -4.38 -22.05
N LEU A 167 1.45 -4.61 -21.00
CA LEU A 167 0.35 -5.59 -21.02
C LEU A 167 -0.84 -5.16 -21.89
N TYR A 168 -1.01 -3.88 -22.19
CA TYR A 168 -2.18 -3.35 -22.91
C TYR A 168 -1.86 -2.73 -24.27
N ARG A 169 -0.62 -2.89 -24.72
CA ARG A 169 -0.19 -2.60 -26.09
C ARG A 169 -0.50 -3.79 -27.00
#